data_AF-A0A233HTN7-F1
#
_entry.id   AF-A0A233HTN7-F1
#
_cell.length_a   1.000
_cell.length_b   1.000
_cell.length_c   1.000
_cell.angle_alpha   90.00
_cell.angle_beta   90.00
_cell.angle_gamma   90.00
#
_symmetry.space_group_name_H-M   'P 1'
#
loop_
_entity.id
_entity.type
_entity.pdbx_description
1 polymer ?
#
loop_
_entity_poly.entity_id
_entity_poly.type
_entity_poly.pdbx_seq_one_letter_code
_entity_poly.pdbx_strand_id
1 'polypeptide(L)'
;MKVWIREALVPKLLKNADKLIKRANKIGSEPITITPTGETKLDYSAFKRGSLSNGWDDDVRFARINGRPFVGIPYIEMEIEGIMPVIQGWEFFAKINHMGKDKENGEYLNIVETSPFIGQQAEFESSIQEHQGCAPNCQHCDTVRRRSTTFLLRNIETKEIKQVGSTCVDDFLDDDTLSKALFHFNLNKLFDEIDEYEGDYDYGRGQYRYHIEPVMALACYFIKEYGFAKSDEEPSTKQRVMNHLMRSGKNFDDEALKILYHYAAEIENQYLNDAKEIIEETLNNPSKNNYIHNSKVIMKTGYVDIMTGSALGIAVSLPKDFYTNKAKADLTFKEEFFGNEKDRGVLKLKLLEKYDRYDTAYPYTSYSFVDDSGLRFSAKSYFQSYIEMDIGKTYTMKATVKGHYTHDDGRKSTNITRISELEEASPDIPTPEFKAPKKTRAKKKTAEAGLGM
;
A
#
# COMPACT_ATOMS: atom_id res chain seq x y z
N MET A 1 1.75 6.37 16.03
CA MET A 1 1.30 6.17 14.63
C MET A 1 -0.22 6.11 14.61
N LYS A 2 -0.86 6.56 13.52
CA LYS A 2 -2.32 6.52 13.39
C LYS A 2 -2.74 5.42 12.42
N VAL A 3 -3.79 4.67 12.75
CA VAL A 3 -4.31 3.55 11.96
C VAL A 3 -5.84 3.55 11.98
N TRP A 4 -6.48 3.17 10.87
CA TRP A 4 -7.93 3.01 10.81
C TRP A 4 -8.33 1.55 11.05
N ILE A 5 -9.23 1.30 12.01
CA ILE A 5 -9.65 -0.05 12.42
C ILE A 5 -11.16 -0.17 12.33
N ARG A 6 -11.68 -1.29 11.81
CA ARG A 6 -13.13 -1.54 11.80
C ARG A 6 -13.69 -1.49 13.21
N GLU A 7 -14.82 -0.83 13.39
CA GLU A 7 -15.42 -0.61 14.71
C GLU A 7 -15.66 -1.93 15.47
N ALA A 8 -16.22 -2.97 14.85
CA ALA A 8 -16.41 -4.25 15.52
C ALA A 8 -15.11 -5.01 15.83
N LEU A 9 -14.01 -4.65 15.18
CA LEU A 9 -12.71 -5.24 15.41
C LEU A 9 -11.94 -4.55 16.55
N VAL A 10 -12.36 -3.35 16.97
CA VAL A 10 -11.74 -2.61 18.09
C VAL A 10 -11.74 -3.42 19.40
N PRO A 11 -12.81 -4.10 19.83
CA PRO A 11 -12.75 -4.95 21.02
C PRO A 11 -11.69 -6.06 20.93
N LYS A 12 -11.52 -6.68 19.76
CA LYS A 12 -10.51 -7.72 19.54
C LYS A 12 -9.10 -7.11 19.54
N LEU A 13 -8.92 -5.94 18.91
CA LEU A 13 -7.69 -5.16 18.98
C LEU A 13 -7.30 -4.85 20.42
N LEU A 14 -8.21 -4.28 21.20
CA LEU A 14 -7.97 -3.91 22.59
C LEU A 14 -7.71 -5.13 23.47
N LYS A 15 -8.40 -6.25 23.24
CA LYS A 15 -8.12 -7.53 23.94
C LYS A 15 -6.74 -8.08 23.60
N ASN A 16 -6.31 -7.99 22.35
CA ASN A 16 -4.97 -8.39 21.95
C ASN A 16 -3.93 -7.43 22.52
N ALA A 17 -4.17 -6.13 22.46
CA ALA A 17 -3.37 -5.10 23.10
C ALA A 17 -3.27 -5.31 24.61
N ASP A 18 -4.34 -5.72 25.30
CA ASP A 18 -4.32 -6.02 26.74
C ASP A 18 -3.38 -7.18 27.06
N LYS A 19 -3.34 -8.23 26.23
CA LYS A 19 -2.36 -9.32 26.40
C LYS A 19 -0.94 -8.77 26.28
N LEU A 20 -0.74 -7.80 25.38
CA LEU A 20 0.55 -7.16 25.12
C LEU A 20 0.95 -6.20 26.25
N ILE A 21 0.03 -5.38 26.74
CA ILE A 21 0.19 -4.48 27.89
C ILE A 21 0.49 -5.30 29.15
N LYS A 22 -0.24 -6.39 29.39
CA LYS A 22 0.03 -7.31 30.52
C LYS A 22 1.43 -7.93 30.43
N ARG A 23 1.88 -8.28 29.22
CA ARG A 23 3.26 -8.76 28.99
C ARG A 23 4.26 -7.66 29.27
N ALA A 24 4.08 -6.45 28.72
CA ALA A 24 4.94 -5.28 28.95
C ALA A 24 5.06 -4.90 30.44
N ASN A 25 3.95 -4.90 31.17
CA ASN A 25 3.92 -4.62 32.61
C ASN A 25 4.64 -5.71 33.43
N LYS A 26 4.47 -7.00 33.06
CA LYS A 26 5.16 -8.12 33.73
C LYS A 26 6.69 -8.00 33.66
N ILE A 27 7.19 -7.34 32.63
CA ILE A 27 8.62 -7.28 32.29
C ILE A 27 9.22 -5.88 32.51
N GLY A 28 8.48 -4.95 33.13
CA GLY A 28 8.97 -3.60 33.43
C GLY A 28 9.21 -2.70 32.21
N SER A 29 8.61 -3.02 31.05
CA SER A 29 8.64 -2.17 29.86
C SER A 29 7.49 -1.17 29.91
N GLU A 30 7.72 0.02 29.35
CA GLU A 30 6.62 0.95 29.07
C GLU A 30 5.67 0.28 28.05
N PRO A 31 4.38 0.13 28.36
CA PRO A 31 3.43 -0.50 27.46
C PRO A 31 3.12 0.42 26.29
N ILE A 32 2.70 -0.17 25.16
CA ILE A 32 2.07 0.62 24.10
C ILE A 32 0.74 1.18 24.59
N THR A 33 0.43 2.39 24.16
CA THR A 33 -0.89 2.99 24.34
C THR A 33 -1.63 2.88 23.03
N ILE A 34 -2.86 2.35 23.06
CA ILE A 34 -3.77 2.36 21.92
C ILE A 34 -5.02 3.12 22.32
N THR A 35 -5.20 4.30 21.75
CA THR A 35 -6.31 5.21 22.09
C THR A 35 -7.10 5.55 20.83
N PRO A 36 -8.44 5.59 20.89
CA PRO A 36 -9.22 6.15 19.80
C PRO A 36 -8.94 7.66 19.71
N THR A 37 -8.73 8.19 18.51
CA THR A 37 -8.54 9.64 18.30
C THR A 37 -9.87 10.40 18.37
N GLY A 38 -10.99 9.67 18.32
CA GLY A 38 -12.34 10.22 18.18
C GLY A 38 -12.75 10.43 16.73
N GLU A 39 -11.85 10.28 15.76
CA GLU A 39 -12.19 10.29 14.34
C GLU A 39 -12.83 8.96 13.92
N THR A 40 -13.89 9.06 13.13
CA THR A 40 -14.62 7.90 12.58
C THR A 40 -14.86 8.10 11.09
N LYS A 41 -14.89 7.00 10.33
CA LYS A 41 -15.28 7.00 8.92
C LYS A 41 -16.18 5.82 8.61
N LEU A 42 -16.98 5.97 7.55
CA LEU A 42 -17.73 4.88 6.95
C LEU A 42 -17.10 4.59 5.59
N ASP A 43 -16.59 3.38 5.43
CA ASP A 43 -16.15 2.89 4.12
C ASP A 43 -17.35 2.33 3.38
N TYR A 44 -17.78 3.02 2.32
CA TYR A 44 -18.96 2.65 1.56
C TYR A 44 -18.59 1.74 0.40
N SER A 45 -19.03 0.49 0.47
CA SER A 45 -19.01 -0.42 -0.67
C SER A 45 -20.38 -0.42 -1.38
N ALA A 46 -20.35 -0.55 -2.71
CA ALA A 46 -21.55 -0.64 -3.50
C ALA A 46 -22.27 -1.98 -3.25
N PHE A 47 -23.51 -1.91 -2.78
CA PHE A 47 -24.32 -3.10 -2.51
C PHE A 47 -24.70 -3.81 -3.82
N LYS A 48 -24.11 -4.99 -4.10
CA LYS A 48 -24.65 -5.91 -5.10
C LYS A 48 -25.75 -6.75 -4.45
N ARG A 49 -26.99 -6.65 -4.96
CA ARG A 49 -28.12 -7.51 -4.55
C ARG A 49 -27.69 -8.98 -4.62
N GLY A 50 -27.70 -9.68 -3.49
CA GLY A 50 -27.39 -11.11 -3.39
C GLY A 50 -26.07 -11.45 -2.67
N SER A 51 -25.26 -10.48 -2.23
CA SER A 51 -23.95 -10.76 -1.60
C SER A 51 -24.00 -11.04 -0.09
N LEU A 52 -25.17 -10.96 0.56
CA LEU A 52 -25.33 -11.35 1.96
C LEU A 52 -25.54 -12.87 2.04
N SER A 53 -24.46 -13.63 1.88
CA SER A 53 -24.44 -15.01 2.39
C SER A 53 -23.89 -14.97 3.81
N ASN A 54 -24.81 -15.01 4.78
CA ASN A 54 -24.68 -15.39 6.20
C ASN A 54 -23.34 -15.06 6.86
N GLY A 55 -23.26 -13.92 7.56
CA GLY A 55 -22.14 -13.57 8.45
C GLY A 55 -21.86 -12.07 8.63
N TRP A 56 -22.48 -11.19 7.84
CA TRP A 56 -22.23 -9.74 7.84
C TRP A 56 -23.29 -8.92 8.59
N ASP A 57 -24.25 -9.58 9.26
CA ASP A 57 -25.53 -8.96 9.60
C ASP A 57 -25.48 -7.93 10.75
N ASP A 58 -24.40 -7.87 11.55
CA ASP A 58 -24.35 -7.01 12.74
C ASP A 58 -23.37 -5.81 12.67
N ASP A 59 -22.44 -5.78 11.71
CA ASP A 59 -21.33 -4.77 11.65
C ASP A 59 -21.40 -3.85 10.41
N VAL A 60 -22.56 -3.74 9.78
CA VAL A 60 -22.72 -2.88 8.61
C VAL A 60 -23.81 -1.84 8.79
N ARG A 61 -23.53 -0.61 8.37
CA ARG A 61 -24.49 0.49 8.37
C ARG A 61 -25.10 0.60 6.97
N PHE A 62 -26.41 0.39 6.88
CA PHE A 62 -27.13 0.61 5.63
C PHE A 62 -27.39 2.11 5.43
N ALA A 63 -26.87 2.67 4.35
CA ALA A 63 -27.16 4.03 3.94
C ALA A 63 -27.88 4.04 2.59
N ARG A 64 -28.74 5.05 2.37
CA ARG A 64 -29.26 5.36 1.03
C ARG A 64 -28.59 6.63 0.53
N ILE A 65 -27.67 6.48 -0.41
CA ILE A 65 -27.03 7.62 -1.08
C ILE A 65 -27.63 7.72 -2.47
N ASN A 66 -28.34 8.82 -2.74
CA ASN A 66 -29.06 9.07 -4.00
C ASN A 66 -29.99 7.91 -4.43
N GLY A 67 -30.73 7.34 -3.48
CA GLY A 67 -31.73 6.30 -3.74
C GLY A 67 -31.17 4.88 -3.92
N ARG A 68 -29.84 4.69 -3.89
CA ARG A 68 -29.21 3.37 -3.94
C ARG A 68 -28.82 2.91 -2.53
N PRO A 69 -29.01 1.62 -2.18
CA PRO A 69 -28.52 1.07 -0.94
C PRO A 69 -26.99 0.97 -0.98
N PHE A 70 -26.34 1.42 0.07
CA PHE A 70 -24.92 1.27 0.34
C PHE A 70 -24.74 0.56 1.67
N VAL A 71 -23.65 -0.19 1.77
CA VAL A 71 -23.19 -0.83 2.99
C VAL A 71 -21.95 -0.06 3.42
N GLY A 72 -22.08 0.71 4.49
CA GLY A 72 -20.98 1.39 5.15
C GLY A 72 -20.40 0.49 6.22
N ILE A 73 -19.11 0.16 6.12
CA ILE A 73 -18.37 -0.50 7.19
C ILE A 73 -17.80 0.61 8.09
N PRO A 74 -18.15 0.65 9.37
CA PRO A 74 -17.64 1.68 10.30
C PRO A 74 -16.19 1.42 10.67
N TYR A 75 -15.39 2.48 10.68
CA TYR A 75 -14.00 2.49 11.14
C TYR A 75 -13.78 3.61 12.17
N ILE A 76 -12.89 3.34 13.12
CA ILE A 76 -12.39 4.28 14.13
C ILE A 76 -10.89 4.46 13.87
N GLU A 77 -10.42 5.71 13.87
CA GLU A 77 -8.98 5.98 13.88
C GLU A 77 -8.42 5.76 15.29
N MET A 78 -7.40 4.93 15.37
CA MET A 78 -6.68 4.60 16.58
C MET A 78 -5.27 5.18 16.50
N GLU A 79 -4.82 5.81 17.57
CA GLU A 79 -3.45 6.24 17.77
C GLU A 79 -2.71 5.22 18.63
N ILE A 80 -1.58 4.75 18.10
CA ILE A 80 -0.69 3.80 18.76
C ILE A 80 0.59 4.54 19.13
N GLU A 81 0.84 4.69 20.42
CA GLU A 81 2.06 5.28 20.97
C GLU A 81 2.87 4.22 21.70
N GLY A 82 4.19 4.35 21.67
CA GLY A 82 5.09 3.47 22.38
C GLY A 82 6.54 3.80 22.09
N ILE A 83 7.41 3.48 23.05
CA ILE A 83 8.86 3.53 22.87
C ILE A 83 9.40 2.13 22.63
N MET A 84 10.52 2.01 21.92
CA MET A 84 11.26 0.75 21.92
C MET A 84 11.81 0.50 23.32
N PRO A 85 11.62 -0.71 23.87
CA PRO A 85 12.17 -1.04 25.17
C PRO A 85 13.69 -1.00 25.07
N VAL A 86 14.29 -0.27 26.01
CA VAL A 86 15.71 -0.32 26.27
C VAL A 86 15.94 -1.30 27.40
N ILE A 87 16.58 -2.42 27.11
CA ILE A 87 16.85 -3.48 28.07
C ILE A 87 18.37 -3.53 28.25
N GLN A 88 18.82 -3.30 29.49
CA GLN A 88 20.25 -3.25 29.82
C GLN A 88 21.05 -2.28 28.91
N GLY A 89 20.45 -1.15 28.54
CA GLY A 89 21.08 -0.15 27.65
C GLY A 89 21.04 -0.51 26.16
N TRP A 90 20.38 -1.60 25.76
CA TRP A 90 20.23 -2.03 24.37
C TRP A 90 18.78 -1.92 23.90
N GLU A 91 18.59 -1.46 22.68
CA GLU A 91 17.30 -1.46 22.00
C GLU A 91 17.37 -2.29 20.71
N PHE A 92 16.22 -2.77 20.26
CA PHE A 92 16.13 -3.51 19.00
C PHE A 92 16.14 -2.56 17.80
N PHE A 93 17.16 -2.72 16.95
CA PHE A 93 17.42 -1.84 15.83
C PHE A 93 16.82 -2.35 14.52
N ALA A 94 17.14 -3.60 14.17
CA ALA A 94 16.63 -4.26 12.98
C ALA A 94 16.48 -5.77 13.19
N LYS A 95 15.66 -6.40 12.37
CA LYS A 95 15.55 -7.84 12.23
C LYS A 95 16.11 -8.24 10.87
N ILE A 96 16.95 -9.26 10.85
CA ILE A 96 17.54 -9.81 9.62
C ILE A 96 16.96 -11.20 9.39
N ASN A 97 16.26 -11.38 8.28
CA ASN A 97 15.84 -12.69 7.79
C ASN A 97 16.85 -13.17 6.75
N HIS A 98 17.59 -14.23 7.08
CA HIS A 98 18.60 -14.82 6.20
C HIS A 98 17.93 -15.81 5.24
N MET A 99 17.85 -15.44 3.96
CA MET A 99 17.16 -16.22 2.93
C MET A 99 18.05 -17.29 2.30
N GLY A 100 19.36 -17.23 2.56
CA GLY A 100 20.34 -18.18 2.05
C GLY A 100 21.55 -17.46 1.46
N LYS A 101 22.13 -18.08 0.44
CA LYS A 101 23.20 -17.47 -0.35
C LYS A 101 22.77 -17.39 -1.81
N ASP A 102 23.21 -16.33 -2.47
CA ASP A 102 23.16 -16.21 -3.91
C ASP A 102 24.01 -17.34 -4.51
N LYS A 103 23.45 -18.01 -5.53
CA LYS A 103 24.08 -19.20 -6.13
C LYS A 103 25.29 -18.85 -6.99
N GLU A 104 25.36 -17.63 -7.51
CA GLU A 104 26.39 -17.20 -8.46
C GLU A 104 27.59 -16.60 -7.74
N ASN A 105 27.35 -15.63 -6.84
CA ASN A 105 28.44 -14.91 -6.17
C ASN A 105 28.70 -15.37 -4.72
N GLY A 106 27.83 -16.20 -4.15
CA GLY A 106 27.98 -16.75 -2.80
C GLY A 106 27.70 -15.75 -1.67
N GLU A 107 27.26 -14.53 -1.98
CA GLU A 107 26.86 -13.51 -1.00
C GLU A 107 25.60 -13.95 -0.23
N TYR A 108 25.46 -13.48 1.00
CA TYR A 108 24.25 -13.75 1.77
C TYR A 108 23.09 -12.89 1.27
N LEU A 109 21.92 -13.52 1.15
CA LEU A 109 20.67 -12.86 0.78
C LEU A 109 19.90 -12.56 2.06
N ASN A 110 19.88 -11.30 2.48
CA ASN A 110 19.27 -10.88 3.75
C ASN A 110 18.11 -9.90 3.52
N ILE A 111 16.95 -10.16 4.10
CA ILE A 111 15.90 -9.13 4.22
C ILE A 111 16.11 -8.43 5.56
N VAL A 112 16.33 -7.11 5.52
CA VAL A 112 16.57 -6.29 6.71
C VAL A 112 15.34 -5.42 7.00
N GLU A 113 14.66 -5.70 8.10
CA GLU A 113 13.46 -5.01 8.56
C GLU A 113 13.86 -4.09 9.74
N THR A 114 13.86 -2.77 9.52
CA THR A 114 14.16 -1.80 10.59
C THR A 114 12.97 -1.62 11.51
N SER A 115 13.22 -1.31 12.79
CA SER A 115 12.14 -1.04 13.74
C SER A 115 11.31 0.17 13.29
N PRO A 116 9.97 0.11 13.34
CA PRO A 116 9.11 1.25 12.95
C PRO A 116 9.21 2.43 13.92
N PHE A 117 9.75 2.21 15.12
CA PHE A 117 9.87 3.21 16.18
C PHE A 117 11.23 3.90 16.19
N ILE A 118 12.18 3.42 15.40
CA ILE A 118 13.41 4.16 15.13
C ILE A 118 13.05 5.13 14.01
N GLY A 119 12.76 6.38 14.41
CA GLY A 119 12.56 7.46 13.45
C GLY A 119 13.67 7.42 12.41
N GLN A 120 13.32 7.52 11.13
CA GLN A 120 14.25 7.43 10.00
C GLN A 120 15.46 8.35 10.24
N GLN A 121 16.54 7.82 10.80
CA GLN A 121 17.76 8.54 11.07
C GLN A 121 18.78 8.10 10.04
N ALA A 122 18.99 8.95 9.04
CA ALA A 122 19.99 8.79 7.97
C ALA A 122 21.40 8.45 8.52
N GLU A 123 21.67 8.77 9.79
CA GLU A 123 22.91 8.44 10.52
C GLU A 123 23.27 6.94 10.50
N PHE A 124 22.28 6.03 10.45
CA PHE A 124 22.53 4.59 10.55
C PHE A 124 22.30 3.81 9.25
N GLU A 125 22.06 4.51 8.14
CA GLU A 125 21.86 3.87 6.82
C GLU A 125 23.07 3.01 6.44
N SER A 126 24.30 3.47 6.72
CA SER A 126 25.53 2.72 6.48
C SER A 126 25.56 1.42 7.28
N SER A 127 25.17 1.45 8.56
CA SER A 127 25.10 0.24 9.38
C SER A 127 24.06 -0.75 8.85
N ILE A 128 22.91 -0.28 8.35
CA ILE A 128 21.94 -1.16 7.68
C ILE A 128 22.56 -1.81 6.44
N GLN A 129 23.22 -1.02 5.60
CA GLN A 129 23.88 -1.50 4.37
C GLN A 129 24.96 -2.55 4.64
N GLU A 130 25.73 -2.43 5.73
CA GLU A 130 26.72 -3.44 6.12
C GLU A 130 26.10 -4.81 6.43
N HIS A 131 24.85 -4.84 6.89
CA HIS A 131 24.15 -6.07 7.28
C HIS A 131 23.30 -6.69 6.15
N GLN A 132 23.21 -6.02 5.00
CA GLN A 132 22.51 -6.50 3.80
C GLN A 132 23.16 -7.75 3.18
N GLY A 133 24.46 -7.98 3.42
CA GLY A 133 25.20 -9.16 2.93
C GLY A 133 25.89 -9.96 4.04
N CYS A 134 25.55 -9.72 5.32
CA CYS A 134 26.25 -10.34 6.44
C CYS A 134 25.90 -11.83 6.61
N ALA A 135 26.85 -12.59 7.18
CA ALA A 135 26.62 -13.97 7.58
C ALA A 135 25.66 -14.07 8.78
N PRO A 136 24.97 -15.21 8.97
CA PRO A 136 24.07 -15.46 10.13
C PRO A 136 24.82 -15.71 11.45
N ASN A 137 25.91 -14.98 11.67
CA ASN A 137 26.73 -15.03 12.86
C ASN A 137 26.02 -14.35 14.04
N CYS A 138 26.52 -14.61 15.24
CA CYS A 138 25.97 -14.06 16.46
C CYS A 138 27.15 -13.59 17.32
N GLN A 139 27.25 -12.29 17.56
CA GLN A 139 28.32 -11.65 18.33
C GLN A 139 28.17 -11.83 19.86
N HIS A 140 27.10 -12.50 20.31
CA HIS A 140 26.97 -12.95 21.70
C HIS A 140 27.71 -14.29 21.96
N CYS A 141 27.40 -15.32 21.17
CA CYS A 141 27.90 -16.68 21.41
C CYS A 141 29.04 -17.11 20.47
N ASP A 142 29.38 -16.28 19.48
CA ASP A 142 30.37 -16.50 18.40
C ASP A 142 30.24 -17.82 17.63
N THR A 143 29.14 -18.56 17.82
CA THR A 143 28.95 -19.86 17.21
C THR A 143 28.44 -19.70 15.78
N VAL A 144 29.16 -20.29 14.83
CA VAL A 144 28.77 -20.38 13.42
C VAL A 144 27.61 -21.37 13.27
N ARG A 145 26.43 -20.86 12.92
CA ARG A 145 25.21 -21.65 12.69
C ARG A 145 24.45 -21.09 11.49
N ARG A 146 23.64 -21.92 10.83
CA ARG A 146 22.71 -21.48 9.78
C ARG A 146 21.42 -20.92 10.39
N ARG A 147 21.51 -19.76 11.05
CA ARG A 147 20.34 -19.10 11.63
C ARG A 147 19.48 -18.52 10.51
N SER A 148 18.17 -18.76 10.55
CA SER A 148 17.21 -18.10 9.66
C SER A 148 16.98 -16.65 10.04
N THR A 149 17.23 -16.29 11.31
CA THR A 149 16.94 -14.95 11.84
C THR A 149 18.00 -14.52 12.84
N THR A 150 18.44 -13.28 12.69
CA THR A 150 19.25 -12.55 13.68
C THR A 150 18.63 -11.16 13.91
N PHE A 151 19.02 -10.50 14.99
CA PHE A 151 18.59 -9.16 15.36
C PHE A 151 19.80 -8.26 15.48
N LEU A 152 19.66 -7.02 15.04
CA LEU A 152 20.59 -5.94 15.36
C LEU A 152 20.10 -5.25 16.62
N LEU A 153 20.96 -5.20 17.63
CA LEU A 153 20.75 -4.49 18.89
C LEU A 153 21.64 -3.26 18.91
N ARG A 154 21.11 -2.11 19.28
CA ARG A 154 21.86 -0.85 19.39
C ARG A 154 22.00 -0.47 20.86
N ASN A 155 23.21 -0.20 21.31
CA ASN A 155 23.43 0.38 22.62
C ASN A 155 23.08 1.88 22.58
N ILE A 156 22.21 2.33 23.48
CA ILE A 156 21.69 3.71 23.43
C ILE A 156 22.74 4.76 23.81
N GLU A 157 23.75 4.40 24.62
CA GLU A 157 24.81 5.28 25.08
C GLU A 157 25.98 5.33 24.10
N THR A 158 26.52 4.17 23.72
CA THR A 158 27.72 4.07 22.88
C THR A 158 27.42 4.11 21.38
N LYS A 159 26.15 3.91 20.99
CA LYS A 159 25.71 3.70 19.60
C LYS A 159 26.29 2.46 18.91
N GLU A 160 26.93 1.57 19.69
CA GLU A 160 27.41 0.28 19.19
C GLU A 160 26.24 -0.58 18.69
N ILE A 161 26.43 -1.27 17.56
CA ILE A 161 25.46 -2.22 17.01
C ILE A 161 26.02 -3.64 17.12
N LYS A 162 25.20 -4.57 17.63
CA LYS A 162 25.51 -6.00 17.71
C LYS A 162 24.46 -6.85 17.01
N GLN A 163 24.92 -7.76 16.16
CA GLN A 163 24.14 -8.84 15.58
C GLN A 163 24.05 -10.02 16.54
N VAL A 164 22.85 -10.30 17.04
CA VAL A 164 22.57 -11.38 17.99
C VAL A 164 21.57 -12.36 17.38
N GLY A 165 21.87 -13.66 17.46
CA GLY A 165 20.98 -14.71 16.96
C GLY A 165 19.69 -14.77 17.76
N SER A 166 18.56 -15.10 17.11
CA SER A 166 17.24 -15.14 17.76
C SER A 166 17.23 -15.94 19.06
N THR A 167 17.85 -17.12 19.09
CA THR A 167 17.95 -17.99 20.28
C THR A 167 18.92 -17.51 21.35
N CYS A 168 19.70 -16.46 21.08
CA CYS A 168 20.71 -15.90 21.98
C CYS A 168 20.30 -14.53 22.52
N VAL A 169 19.16 -13.99 22.07
CA VAL A 169 18.67 -12.68 22.50
C VAL A 169 18.37 -12.70 23.99
N ASP A 170 17.72 -13.75 24.48
CA ASP A 170 17.38 -13.91 25.90
C ASP A 170 18.65 -14.01 26.75
N ASP A 171 19.60 -14.86 26.35
CA ASP A 171 20.90 -14.97 27.04
C ASP A 171 21.68 -13.64 27.06
N PHE A 172 21.55 -12.81 26.02
CA PHE A 172 22.29 -11.55 25.89
C PHE A 172 21.68 -10.39 26.67
N LEU A 173 20.34 -10.31 26.76
CA LEU A 173 19.64 -9.15 27.34
C LEU A 173 18.86 -9.45 28.63
N ASP A 174 18.64 -10.72 28.98
CA ASP A 174 17.77 -11.28 30.04
C ASP A 174 16.56 -12.05 29.48
N ASP A 175 15.99 -12.94 30.29
CA ASP A 175 14.91 -13.86 29.90
C ASP A 175 13.69 -13.15 29.28
N ASP A 176 13.03 -13.84 28.35
CA ASP A 176 11.83 -13.41 27.62
C ASP A 176 12.04 -12.21 26.66
N THR A 177 13.27 -11.77 26.42
CA THR A 177 13.59 -10.59 25.59
C THR A 177 13.39 -10.76 24.09
N LEU A 178 13.51 -11.96 23.55
CA LEU A 178 13.16 -12.27 22.17
C LEU A 178 11.66 -12.07 21.91
N SER A 179 10.82 -12.52 22.85
CA SER A 179 9.38 -12.25 22.80
C SER A 179 9.09 -10.75 22.79
N LYS A 180 9.85 -9.97 23.58
CA LYS A 180 9.79 -8.49 23.62
C LYS A 180 10.16 -7.89 22.26
N ALA A 181 11.25 -8.36 21.65
CA ALA A 181 11.70 -7.94 20.33
C ALA A 181 10.64 -8.16 19.24
N LEU A 182 10.16 -9.40 19.17
CA LEU A 182 9.20 -9.84 18.18
C LEU A 182 7.86 -9.14 18.33
N PHE A 183 7.51 -8.71 19.54
CA PHE A 183 6.34 -7.87 19.79
C PHE A 183 6.45 -6.51 19.07
N HIS A 184 7.57 -5.80 19.18
CA HIS A 184 7.72 -4.46 18.60
C HIS A 184 7.97 -4.44 17.09
N PHE A 185 8.66 -5.45 16.54
CA PHE A 185 8.84 -5.57 15.09
C PHE A 185 7.57 -5.96 14.34
N ASN A 186 6.54 -6.42 15.07
CA ASN A 186 5.41 -7.11 14.47
C ASN A 186 4.07 -6.49 14.86
N LEU A 187 3.98 -5.15 14.86
CA LEU A 187 2.69 -4.45 14.90
C LEU A 187 1.73 -4.95 13.83
N ASN A 188 2.22 -5.42 12.68
CA ASN A 188 1.39 -6.01 11.64
C ASN A 188 0.65 -7.27 12.10
N LYS A 189 1.26 -8.11 12.97
CA LYS A 189 0.57 -9.26 13.57
C LYS A 189 -0.58 -8.86 14.49
N LEU A 190 -0.50 -7.70 15.12
CA LEU A 190 -1.63 -7.17 15.90
C LEU A 190 -2.87 -7.01 15.00
N PHE A 191 -2.68 -6.66 13.73
CA PHE A 191 -3.75 -6.50 12.74
C PHE A 191 -4.09 -7.82 12.02
N ASP A 192 -3.09 -8.65 11.68
CA ASP A 192 -3.31 -9.93 10.99
C ASP A 192 -4.18 -10.90 11.83
N GLU A 193 -4.06 -10.88 13.16
CA GLU A 193 -4.90 -11.70 14.07
C GLU A 193 -6.32 -11.18 14.22
N ILE A 194 -6.61 -9.95 13.77
CA ILE A 194 -7.92 -9.32 13.92
C ILE A 194 -8.80 -9.63 12.71
N ASP A 195 -8.22 -9.80 11.53
CA ASP A 195 -8.90 -10.16 10.28
C ASP A 195 -9.26 -11.65 10.14
N GLU A 196 -9.12 -12.45 11.20
CA GLU A 196 -9.65 -13.82 11.22
C GLU A 196 -11.17 -13.80 10.98
N TYR A 197 -11.55 -14.07 9.74
CA TYR A 197 -12.82 -14.74 9.44
C TYR A 197 -12.93 -15.95 10.38
N GLU A 198 -13.98 -16.00 11.20
CA GLU A 198 -14.34 -17.16 12.04
C GLU A 198 -14.75 -18.36 11.16
N GLY A 199 -13.81 -18.87 10.38
CA GLY A 199 -13.87 -20.17 9.74
C GLY A 199 -12.84 -21.05 10.43
N ASP A 200 -13.32 -22.04 11.16
CA ASP A 200 -12.55 -23.04 11.90
C ASP A 200 -11.81 -23.98 10.91
N TYR A 201 -10.90 -23.40 10.13
CA TYR A 201 -10.03 -24.13 9.23
C TYR A 201 -8.76 -24.48 10.00
N ASP A 202 -8.62 -25.76 10.31
CA ASP A 202 -7.39 -26.38 10.79
C ASP A 202 -6.28 -26.19 9.74
N TYR A 203 -5.60 -25.04 9.80
CA TYR A 203 -4.50 -24.70 8.93
C TYR A 203 -3.32 -25.62 9.28
N GLY A 204 -3.20 -26.72 8.53
CA GLY A 204 -2.02 -27.56 8.55
C GLY A 204 -0.73 -26.73 8.36
N ARG A 205 0.36 -27.16 9.01
CA ARG A 205 1.69 -26.53 8.98
C ARG A 205 2.39 -26.62 7.61
N GLY A 206 1.73 -26.19 6.53
CA GLY A 206 2.30 -26.07 5.19
C GLY A 206 3.11 -24.78 5.05
N GLN A 207 4.23 -24.83 4.30
CA GLN A 207 4.94 -23.63 3.87
C GLN A 207 4.17 -23.01 2.71
N TYR A 208 3.54 -21.84 2.92
CA TYR A 208 2.79 -21.11 1.89
C TYR A 208 3.74 -20.30 0.99
N ARG A 209 4.64 -21.01 0.32
CA ARG A 209 5.63 -20.41 -0.60
C ARG A 209 5.10 -20.44 -2.02
N TYR A 210 5.07 -19.27 -2.65
CA TYR A 210 4.66 -19.10 -4.04
C TYR A 210 5.80 -18.54 -4.86
N HIS A 211 5.90 -18.96 -6.12
CA HIS A 211 6.85 -18.38 -7.05
C HIS A 211 6.55 -16.89 -7.24
N ILE A 212 7.59 -16.07 -7.36
CA ILE A 212 7.43 -14.61 -7.35
C ILE A 212 6.72 -14.10 -8.61
N GLU A 213 6.95 -14.72 -9.76
CA GLU A 213 6.32 -14.35 -11.04
C GLU A 213 4.78 -14.30 -11.00
N PRO A 214 4.05 -15.37 -10.64
CA PRO A 214 2.59 -15.32 -10.59
C PRO A 214 2.06 -14.37 -9.50
N VAL A 215 2.79 -14.18 -8.40
CA VAL A 215 2.44 -13.21 -7.35
C VAL A 215 2.49 -11.78 -7.91
N MET A 216 3.57 -11.45 -8.62
CA MET A 216 3.77 -10.17 -9.28
C MET A 216 2.76 -9.93 -10.39
N ALA A 217 2.45 -10.95 -11.19
CA ALA A 217 1.45 -10.86 -12.26
C ALA A 217 0.03 -10.60 -11.72
N LEU A 218 -0.34 -11.24 -10.60
CA LEU A 218 -1.59 -10.92 -9.91
C LEU A 218 -1.61 -9.46 -9.42
N ALA A 219 -0.51 -8.98 -8.84
CA ALA A 219 -0.40 -7.58 -8.43
C ALA A 219 -0.52 -6.62 -9.62
N CYS A 220 0.13 -6.93 -10.76
CA CYS A 220 -0.02 -6.20 -12.01
C CYS A 220 -1.48 -6.10 -12.46
N TYR A 221 -2.19 -7.23 -12.47
CA TYR A 221 -3.61 -7.30 -12.79
C TYR A 221 -4.45 -6.42 -11.87
N PHE A 222 -4.33 -6.60 -10.55
CA PHE A 222 -5.11 -5.83 -9.59
C PHE A 222 -4.81 -4.33 -9.64
N ILE A 223 -3.57 -3.93 -9.91
CA ILE A 223 -3.19 -2.52 -10.01
C ILE A 223 -3.76 -1.89 -11.29
N LYS A 224 -3.80 -2.59 -12.42
CA LYS A 224 -4.47 -2.06 -13.62
C LYS A 224 -5.98 -1.91 -13.39
N GLU A 225 -6.60 -2.94 -12.84
CA GLU A 225 -8.04 -2.99 -12.65
C GLU A 225 -8.51 -1.99 -11.58
N TYR A 226 -7.91 -2.03 -10.40
CA TYR A 226 -8.39 -1.33 -9.20
C TYR A 226 -7.48 -0.20 -8.72
N GLY A 227 -6.32 0.01 -9.37
CA GLY A 227 -5.28 0.87 -8.82
C GLY A 227 -4.52 0.19 -7.66
N PHE A 228 -3.43 0.84 -7.23
CA PHE A 228 -2.68 0.37 -6.07
C PHE A 228 -3.39 0.77 -4.77
N ALA A 229 -3.60 -0.21 -3.90
CA ALA A 229 -4.15 -0.02 -2.56
C ALA A 229 -3.14 -0.44 -1.49
N LYS A 230 -2.87 0.45 -0.53
CA LYS A 230 -1.88 0.25 0.54
C LYS A 230 -2.34 -0.83 1.53
N SER A 231 -1.42 -1.34 2.35
CA SER A 231 -1.70 -2.40 3.32
C SER A 231 -2.71 -2.03 4.41
N ASP A 232 -2.96 -0.75 4.65
CA ASP A 232 -3.94 -0.22 5.61
C ASP A 232 -5.29 0.15 4.95
N GLU A 233 -5.42 -0.08 3.64
CA GLU A 233 -6.67 0.08 2.88
C GLU A 233 -7.31 -1.30 2.64
N GLU A 234 -8.64 -1.36 2.51
CA GLU A 234 -9.36 -2.63 2.40
C GLU A 234 -10.30 -2.66 1.17
N PRO A 235 -10.18 -3.66 0.27
CA PRO A 235 -9.13 -4.67 0.22
C PRO A 235 -7.83 -4.14 -0.40
N SER A 236 -6.72 -4.23 0.34
CA SER A 236 -5.38 -3.86 -0.13
C SER A 236 -4.94 -4.71 -1.33
N THR A 237 -3.97 -4.23 -2.11
CA THR A 237 -3.38 -5.04 -3.20
C THR A 237 -2.79 -6.34 -2.64
N LYS A 238 -2.14 -6.29 -1.45
CA LYS A 238 -1.65 -7.47 -0.73
C LYS A 238 -2.79 -8.46 -0.45
N GLN A 239 -3.89 -8.00 0.12
CA GLN A 239 -5.02 -8.85 0.49
C GLN A 239 -5.68 -9.50 -0.74
N ARG A 240 -5.84 -8.74 -1.83
CA ARG A 240 -6.38 -9.27 -3.10
C ARG A 240 -5.51 -10.40 -3.64
N VAL A 241 -4.19 -10.20 -3.70
CA VAL A 241 -3.24 -11.24 -4.12
C VAL A 241 -3.31 -12.45 -3.19
N MET A 242 -3.26 -12.23 -1.87
CA MET A 242 -3.27 -13.28 -0.86
C MET A 242 -4.54 -14.14 -0.92
N ASN A 243 -5.73 -13.52 -1.04
CA ASN A 243 -7.00 -14.24 -1.15
C ASN A 243 -7.05 -15.17 -2.37
N HIS A 244 -6.49 -14.74 -3.50
CA HIS A 244 -6.46 -15.53 -4.73
C HIS A 244 -5.45 -16.68 -4.65
N LEU A 245 -4.28 -16.46 -4.04
CA LEU A 245 -3.29 -17.51 -3.82
C LEU A 245 -3.79 -18.57 -2.84
N MET A 246 -4.37 -18.15 -1.72
CA MET A 246 -4.88 -19.08 -0.69
C MET A 246 -6.18 -19.77 -1.09
N ARG A 247 -6.81 -19.34 -2.19
CA ARG A 247 -8.17 -19.76 -2.55
C ARG A 247 -9.15 -19.57 -1.38
N SER A 248 -8.94 -18.51 -0.58
CA SER A 248 -9.77 -18.18 0.57
C SER A 248 -10.84 -17.17 0.14
N GLY A 249 -12.09 -17.60 0.06
CA GLY A 249 -13.24 -16.77 -0.33
C GLY A 249 -14.26 -17.50 -1.20
N LYS A 250 -15.45 -16.91 -1.38
CA LYS A 250 -16.54 -17.46 -2.22
C LYS A 250 -16.59 -16.87 -3.65
N ASN A 251 -15.83 -15.81 -3.92
CA ASN A 251 -15.81 -15.09 -5.20
C ASN A 251 -14.36 -14.87 -5.65
N PHE A 252 -13.86 -15.72 -6.54
CA PHE A 252 -12.56 -15.51 -7.19
C PHE A 252 -12.76 -14.72 -8.46
N ASP A 253 -11.79 -13.87 -8.78
CA ASP A 253 -11.72 -13.25 -10.09
C ASP A 253 -11.23 -14.29 -11.11
N ASP A 254 -12.07 -14.59 -12.10
CA ASP A 254 -11.77 -15.58 -13.13
C ASP A 254 -10.50 -15.22 -13.91
N GLU A 255 -10.22 -13.92 -14.10
CA GLU A 255 -9.03 -13.47 -14.82
C GLU A 255 -7.76 -13.68 -13.96
N ALA A 256 -7.85 -13.41 -12.65
CA ALA A 256 -6.77 -13.73 -11.72
C ALA A 256 -6.46 -15.23 -11.69
N LEU A 257 -7.48 -16.09 -11.72
CA LEU A 257 -7.29 -17.56 -11.81
C LEU A 257 -6.66 -17.97 -13.14
N LYS A 258 -7.04 -17.34 -14.26
CA LYS A 258 -6.40 -17.59 -15.57
C LYS A 258 -4.92 -17.24 -15.55
N ILE A 259 -4.50 -16.16 -14.89
CA ILE A 259 -3.07 -15.81 -14.76
C ILE A 259 -2.29 -16.95 -14.10
N LEU A 260 -2.82 -17.52 -13.02
CA LEU A 260 -2.19 -18.65 -12.33
C LEU A 260 -2.14 -19.90 -13.21
N TYR A 261 -3.23 -20.19 -13.94
CA TYR A 261 -3.26 -21.29 -14.91
C TYR A 261 -2.27 -21.08 -16.05
N HIS A 262 -2.20 -19.87 -16.62
CA HIS A 262 -1.28 -19.53 -17.71
C HIS A 262 0.17 -19.69 -17.25
N TYR A 263 0.49 -19.27 -16.02
CA TYR A 263 1.82 -19.51 -15.45
C TYR A 263 2.12 -21.01 -15.35
N ALA A 264 1.22 -21.80 -14.77
CA ALA A 264 1.41 -23.24 -14.60
C ALA A 264 1.48 -24.02 -15.93
N ALA A 265 0.78 -23.53 -16.96
CA ALA A 265 0.73 -24.12 -18.29
C ALA A 265 1.75 -23.49 -19.27
N GLU A 266 2.61 -22.59 -18.80
CA GLU A 266 3.58 -21.84 -19.61
C GLU A 266 2.95 -21.11 -20.81
N ILE A 267 1.70 -20.68 -20.66
CA ILE A 267 0.96 -19.93 -21.67
C ILE A 267 1.31 -18.45 -21.51
N GLU A 268 1.56 -17.78 -22.63
CA GLU A 268 1.82 -16.36 -22.65
C GLU A 268 0.65 -15.56 -22.02
N ASN A 269 1.00 -14.58 -21.19
CA ASN A 269 0.05 -13.68 -20.56
C ASN A 269 0.74 -12.32 -20.36
N GLN A 270 0.06 -11.24 -20.70
CA GLN A 270 0.63 -9.89 -20.58
C GLN A 270 1.11 -9.56 -19.16
N TYR A 271 0.42 -10.02 -18.12
CA TYR A 271 0.78 -9.73 -16.73
C TYR A 271 1.98 -10.55 -16.27
N LEU A 272 2.20 -11.75 -16.84
CA LEU A 272 3.41 -12.53 -16.62
C LEU A 272 4.60 -11.90 -17.33
N ASN A 273 4.41 -11.35 -18.54
CA ASN A 273 5.45 -10.61 -19.24
C ASN A 273 5.82 -9.33 -18.47
N ASP A 274 4.83 -8.54 -18.04
CA ASP A 274 5.05 -7.37 -17.17
C ASP A 274 5.80 -7.77 -15.88
N ALA A 275 5.41 -8.88 -15.23
CA ALA A 275 6.09 -9.36 -14.02
C ALA A 275 7.57 -9.69 -14.26
N LYS A 276 7.92 -10.31 -15.38
CA LYS A 276 9.31 -10.62 -15.75
C LYS A 276 10.13 -9.35 -15.97
N GLU A 277 9.56 -8.36 -16.67
CA GLU A 277 10.19 -7.05 -16.89
C GLU A 277 10.44 -6.34 -15.54
N ILE A 278 9.46 -6.35 -14.63
CA ILE A 278 9.60 -5.76 -13.29
C ILE A 278 10.69 -6.46 -12.47
N ILE A 279 10.77 -7.79 -12.53
CA ILE A 279 11.82 -8.56 -11.84
C ILE A 279 13.19 -8.14 -12.35
N GLU A 280 13.36 -8.09 -13.67
CA GLU A 280 14.62 -7.69 -14.31
C GLU A 280 15.02 -6.25 -13.96
N GLU A 281 14.10 -5.29 -14.07
CA GLU A 281 14.34 -3.90 -13.70
C GLU A 281 14.72 -3.76 -12.22
N THR A 282 14.04 -4.49 -11.34
CA THR A 282 14.31 -4.47 -9.89
C THR A 282 15.71 -4.99 -9.59
N LEU A 283 16.11 -6.10 -10.22
CA LEU A 283 17.45 -6.68 -10.07
C LEU A 283 18.54 -5.71 -10.55
N ASN A 284 18.28 -4.98 -11.63
CA ASN A 284 19.20 -4.02 -12.24
C ASN A 284 19.16 -2.61 -11.63
N ASN A 285 18.22 -2.32 -10.72
CA ASN A 285 18.08 -0.98 -10.13
C ASN A 285 19.34 -0.60 -9.31
N PRO A 286 20.05 0.51 -9.63
CA PRO A 286 21.32 0.84 -8.97
C PRO A 286 21.17 1.39 -7.54
N SER A 287 19.94 1.68 -7.09
CA SER A 287 19.69 2.23 -5.76
C SER A 287 20.14 1.26 -4.65
N LYS A 288 20.75 1.82 -3.61
CA LYS A 288 21.24 1.11 -2.42
C LYS A 288 20.34 1.27 -1.20
N ASN A 289 19.19 1.94 -1.34
CA ASN A 289 18.27 2.08 -0.22
C ASN A 289 17.74 0.71 0.23
N ASN A 290 17.35 0.61 1.50
CA ASN A 290 16.95 -0.66 2.09
C ASN A 290 15.73 -1.31 1.40
N TYR A 291 14.79 -0.51 0.89
CA TYR A 291 13.62 -1.01 0.16
C TYR A 291 14.03 -1.74 -1.14
N ILE A 292 14.89 -1.13 -1.95
CA ILE A 292 15.38 -1.72 -3.20
C ILE A 292 16.28 -2.93 -2.92
N HIS A 293 17.09 -2.88 -1.86
CA HIS A 293 17.85 -4.06 -1.43
C HIS A 293 16.93 -5.24 -1.10
N ASN A 294 15.94 -5.04 -0.21
CA ASN A 294 14.99 -6.09 0.16
C ASN A 294 14.22 -6.61 -1.07
N SER A 295 13.82 -5.70 -1.97
CA SER A 295 13.17 -6.05 -3.23
C SER A 295 14.03 -6.99 -4.07
N LYS A 296 15.32 -6.67 -4.27
CA LYS A 296 16.26 -7.53 -5.00
C LYS A 296 16.43 -8.88 -4.35
N VAL A 297 16.53 -8.94 -3.03
CA VAL A 297 16.65 -10.21 -2.29
C VAL A 297 15.43 -11.09 -2.55
N ILE A 298 14.21 -10.54 -2.49
CA ILE A 298 12.97 -11.27 -2.77
C ILE A 298 12.93 -11.76 -4.23
N MET A 299 13.35 -10.92 -5.19
CA MET A 299 13.41 -11.33 -6.60
C MET A 299 14.43 -12.45 -6.82
N LYS A 300 15.63 -12.35 -6.23
CA LYS A 300 16.69 -13.37 -6.33
C LYS A 300 16.31 -14.70 -5.67
N THR A 301 15.52 -14.68 -4.59
CA THR A 301 15.05 -15.92 -3.97
C THR A 301 14.06 -16.66 -4.86
N GLY A 302 13.33 -15.96 -5.73
CA GLY A 302 12.38 -16.53 -6.69
C GLY A 302 11.05 -16.99 -6.08
N TYR A 303 10.89 -16.91 -4.76
CA TYR A 303 9.67 -17.23 -4.05
C TYR A 303 9.41 -16.25 -2.90
N VAL A 304 8.14 -16.17 -2.49
CA VAL A 304 7.68 -15.41 -1.32
C VAL A 304 6.81 -16.29 -0.43
N ASP A 305 6.97 -16.13 0.88
CA ASP A 305 6.07 -16.69 1.88
C ASP A 305 4.93 -15.68 2.12
N ILE A 306 3.69 -16.09 1.90
CA ILE A 306 2.54 -15.17 2.00
C ILE A 306 2.01 -15.02 3.42
N MET A 307 2.42 -15.88 4.36
CA MET A 307 1.93 -15.87 5.75
C MET A 307 2.86 -15.10 6.69
N THR A 308 4.06 -14.73 6.25
CA THR A 308 5.08 -14.17 7.15
C THR A 308 5.84 -12.99 6.57
N GLY A 309 6.01 -11.95 7.40
CA GLY A 309 6.92 -10.84 7.15
C GLY A 309 6.42 -9.79 6.15
N SER A 310 7.29 -8.84 5.82
CA SER A 310 7.03 -7.73 4.89
C SER A 310 7.19 -8.11 3.40
N ALA A 311 7.73 -9.30 3.10
CA ALA A 311 8.17 -9.66 1.74
C ALA A 311 7.05 -9.63 0.71
N LEU A 312 5.86 -10.16 1.03
CA LEU A 312 4.71 -10.07 0.11
C LEU A 312 4.30 -8.61 -0.14
N GLY A 313 4.27 -7.78 0.90
CA GLY A 313 3.94 -6.36 0.79
C GLY A 313 4.92 -5.60 -0.11
N ILE A 314 6.22 -5.88 0.02
CA ILE A 314 7.28 -5.31 -0.83
C ILE A 314 7.13 -5.78 -2.28
N ALA A 315 6.89 -7.07 -2.51
CA ALA A 315 6.71 -7.60 -3.86
C ALA A 315 5.52 -6.92 -4.57
N VAL A 316 4.34 -6.93 -3.94
CA VAL A 316 3.12 -6.41 -4.59
C VAL A 316 3.08 -4.89 -4.74
N SER A 317 3.99 -4.14 -4.12
CA SER A 317 4.11 -2.69 -4.31
C SER A 317 4.94 -2.29 -5.53
N LEU A 318 5.84 -3.15 -6.02
CA LEU A 318 6.73 -2.84 -7.14
C LEU A 318 6.00 -2.56 -8.47
N PRO A 319 4.92 -3.28 -8.87
CA PRO A 319 4.27 -3.02 -10.16
C PRO A 319 3.69 -1.61 -10.29
N LYS A 320 3.30 -0.98 -9.16
CA LYS A 320 2.84 0.42 -9.16
C LYS A 320 3.92 1.34 -9.73
N ASP A 321 5.14 1.21 -9.23
CA ASP A 321 6.24 2.09 -9.63
C ASP A 321 6.65 1.80 -11.08
N PHE A 322 6.64 0.53 -11.50
CA PHE A 322 6.85 0.14 -12.89
C PHE A 322 5.88 0.82 -13.86
N TYR A 323 4.57 0.66 -13.67
CA TYR A 323 3.58 1.28 -14.57
C TYR A 323 3.65 2.81 -14.53
N THR A 324 3.90 3.38 -13.35
CA THR A 324 4.07 4.82 -13.18
C THR A 324 5.30 5.33 -13.93
N ASN A 325 6.44 4.65 -13.82
CA ASN A 325 7.68 5.03 -14.50
C ASN A 325 7.59 4.84 -16.01
N LYS A 326 7.02 3.72 -16.46
CA LYS A 326 6.77 3.44 -17.89
C LYS A 326 5.83 4.47 -18.51
N ALA A 327 4.78 4.88 -17.79
CA ALA A 327 3.91 5.97 -18.23
C ALA A 327 4.63 7.32 -18.33
N LYS A 328 5.70 7.53 -17.54
CA LYS A 328 6.45 8.78 -17.42
C LYS A 328 7.77 8.84 -18.20
N ALA A 329 8.25 7.74 -18.77
CA ALA A 329 9.61 7.59 -19.29
C ALA A 329 10.05 8.71 -20.25
N ASP A 330 9.13 9.19 -21.10
CA ASP A 330 9.42 10.19 -22.14
C ASP A 330 8.83 11.58 -21.85
N LEU A 331 8.44 11.85 -20.60
CA LEU A 331 7.77 13.09 -20.24
C LEU A 331 8.75 14.12 -19.67
N THR A 332 8.69 15.33 -20.21
CA THR A 332 9.24 16.52 -19.54
C THR A 332 8.11 17.28 -18.88
N PHE A 333 8.18 17.47 -17.56
CA PHE A 333 7.14 18.18 -16.82
C PHE A 333 7.41 19.68 -16.76
N LYS A 334 6.32 20.46 -16.78
CA LYS A 334 6.35 21.92 -16.59
C LYS A 334 5.59 22.33 -15.33
N GLU A 335 6.17 23.27 -14.60
CA GLU A 335 5.61 23.79 -13.35
C GLU A 335 4.76 25.05 -13.60
N GLU A 336 3.72 24.85 -14.41
CA GLU A 336 2.76 25.87 -14.86
C GLU A 336 1.32 25.36 -14.73
N PHE A 337 0.38 26.29 -14.68
CA PHE A 337 -1.05 25.97 -14.65
C PHE A 337 -1.65 26.08 -16.05
N PHE A 338 -2.61 25.21 -16.34
CA PHE A 338 -3.37 25.23 -17.58
C PHE A 338 -4.68 26.02 -17.40
N GLY A 339 -4.93 26.96 -18.31
CA GLY A 339 -6.19 27.71 -18.39
C GLY A 339 -6.54 28.52 -17.13
N ASN A 340 -7.74 29.12 -17.13
CA ASN A 340 -8.29 29.80 -15.96
C ASN A 340 -9.39 28.97 -15.30
N GLU A 341 -9.67 29.22 -14.03
CA GLU A 341 -10.81 28.62 -13.36
C GLU A 341 -12.12 28.84 -14.11
N LYS A 342 -12.93 27.78 -14.20
CA LYS A 342 -14.20 27.67 -14.92
C LYS A 342 -14.07 27.59 -16.45
N ASP A 343 -12.87 27.67 -17.01
CA ASP A 343 -12.68 27.36 -18.41
C ASP A 343 -13.08 25.90 -18.66
N ARG A 344 -13.79 25.66 -19.77
CA ARG A 344 -14.29 24.33 -20.15
C ARG A 344 -13.98 24.11 -21.62
N GLY A 345 -13.39 22.96 -21.94
CA GLY A 345 -13.01 22.61 -23.30
C GLY A 345 -12.61 21.14 -23.40
N VAL A 346 -12.22 20.73 -24.60
CA VAL A 346 -11.68 19.40 -24.86
C VAL A 346 -10.19 19.43 -24.56
N LEU A 347 -9.72 18.43 -23.83
CA LEU A 347 -8.33 18.19 -23.46
C LEU A 347 -7.90 16.84 -24.04
N LYS A 348 -6.61 16.71 -24.38
CA LYS A 348 -5.97 15.44 -24.68
C LYS A 348 -4.97 15.16 -23.57
N LEU A 349 -5.21 14.11 -22.79
CA LEU A 349 -4.49 13.82 -21.56
C LEU A 349 -4.08 12.36 -21.52
N LYS A 350 -2.81 12.10 -21.18
CA LYS A 350 -2.30 10.76 -20.85
C LYS A 350 -2.49 10.50 -19.36
N LEU A 351 -3.11 9.38 -19.01
CA LEU A 351 -3.27 8.97 -17.62
C LEU A 351 -1.94 8.43 -17.08
N LEU A 352 -1.46 9.00 -15.97
CA LEU A 352 -0.21 8.59 -15.33
C LEU A 352 -0.45 7.71 -14.11
N GLU A 353 -1.45 8.06 -13.29
CA GLU A 353 -1.72 7.36 -12.03
C GLU A 353 -3.23 7.34 -11.75
N LYS A 354 -3.71 6.24 -11.18
CA LYS A 354 -5.08 6.02 -10.72
C LYS A 354 -5.02 5.44 -9.29
N TYR A 355 -5.73 6.07 -8.34
CA TYR A 355 -5.83 5.57 -6.97
C TYR A 355 -7.26 5.68 -6.47
N ASP A 356 -7.80 4.58 -5.99
CA ASP A 356 -9.05 4.59 -5.25
C ASP A 356 -8.81 5.04 -3.81
N ARG A 357 -9.65 5.95 -3.32
CA ARG A 357 -9.59 6.54 -1.98
C ARG A 357 -10.84 6.19 -1.23
N TYR A 358 -10.85 4.98 -0.67
CA TYR A 358 -11.91 4.44 0.17
C TYR A 358 -11.90 5.00 1.60
N ASP A 359 -10.77 5.59 1.99
CA ASP A 359 -10.52 6.13 3.33
C ASP A 359 -11.19 7.47 3.64
N THR A 360 -12.00 8.02 2.72
CA THR A 360 -12.63 9.33 2.88
C THR A 360 -14.14 9.21 3.06
N ALA A 361 -14.76 10.18 3.75
CA ALA A 361 -16.22 10.20 3.97
C ALA A 361 -17.06 10.09 2.68
N TYR A 362 -16.46 10.43 1.53
CA TYR A 362 -17.03 10.27 0.21
C TYR A 362 -16.01 9.60 -0.71
N PRO A 363 -15.98 8.26 -0.77
CA PRO A 363 -15.01 7.52 -1.56
C PRO A 363 -14.94 8.02 -3.01
N TYR A 364 -13.71 8.17 -3.50
CA TYR A 364 -13.45 8.65 -4.85
C TYR A 364 -12.21 8.01 -5.44
N THR A 365 -12.15 7.93 -6.76
CA THR A 365 -10.93 7.62 -7.50
C THR A 365 -10.25 8.92 -7.88
N SER A 366 -8.97 9.07 -7.53
CA SER A 366 -8.11 10.13 -8.02
C SER A 366 -7.36 9.70 -9.28
N TYR A 367 -7.24 10.63 -10.21
CA TYR A 367 -6.48 10.46 -11.44
C TYR A 367 -5.46 11.59 -11.57
N SER A 368 -4.25 11.23 -11.99
CA SER A 368 -3.20 12.17 -12.36
C SER A 368 -2.90 12.03 -13.84
N PHE A 369 -2.90 13.14 -14.56
CA PHE A 369 -2.65 13.17 -15.99
C PHE A 369 -1.53 14.13 -16.37
N VAL A 370 -1.11 14.03 -17.63
CA VAL A 370 -0.24 14.98 -18.31
C VAL A 370 -0.80 15.27 -19.70
N ASP A 371 -0.57 16.47 -20.23
CA ASP A 371 -0.79 16.76 -21.66
C ASP A 371 0.50 16.61 -22.48
N ASP A 372 0.39 16.79 -23.81
CA ASP A 372 1.53 16.72 -24.73
C ASP A 372 2.61 17.79 -24.45
N SER A 373 2.28 18.84 -23.68
CA SER A 373 3.18 19.94 -23.33
C SER A 373 3.89 19.75 -22.00
N GLY A 374 3.56 18.70 -21.24
CA GLY A 374 4.13 18.42 -19.92
C GLY A 374 3.39 19.04 -18.74
N LEU A 375 2.22 19.63 -18.93
CA LEU A 375 1.42 20.22 -17.85
C LEU A 375 0.65 19.14 -17.11
N ARG A 376 0.61 19.25 -15.78
CA ARG A 376 -0.05 18.27 -14.91
C ARG A 376 -1.52 18.62 -14.68
N PHE A 377 -2.35 17.59 -14.66
CA PHE A 377 -3.75 17.70 -14.32
C PHE A 377 -4.13 16.67 -13.27
N SER A 378 -5.10 17.00 -12.42
CA SER A 378 -5.69 16.04 -11.49
C SER A 378 -7.21 16.05 -11.56
N ALA A 379 -7.82 14.88 -11.38
CA ALA A 379 -9.27 14.74 -11.32
C ALA A 379 -9.67 13.82 -10.17
N LYS A 380 -10.92 13.97 -9.72
CA LYS A 380 -11.58 13.04 -8.81
C LYS A 380 -12.88 12.58 -9.44
N SER A 381 -13.13 11.27 -9.46
CA SER A 381 -14.45 10.70 -9.75
C SER A 381 -15.02 10.04 -8.52
N TYR A 382 -16.26 10.35 -8.18
CA TYR A 382 -16.98 9.60 -7.16
C TYR A 382 -17.62 8.36 -7.80
N PHE A 383 -18.02 7.40 -6.99
CA PHE A 383 -18.60 6.13 -7.46
C PHE A 383 -19.71 6.28 -8.53
N GLN A 384 -20.57 7.30 -8.41
CA GLN A 384 -21.67 7.54 -9.37
C GLN A 384 -21.21 8.09 -10.73
N SER A 385 -19.98 8.58 -10.79
CA SER A 385 -19.37 9.16 -11.97
C SER A 385 -18.01 8.50 -12.23
N TYR A 386 -17.84 7.23 -11.84
CA TYR A 386 -16.61 6.48 -12.03
C TYR A 386 -16.20 6.52 -13.50
N ILE A 387 -14.89 6.66 -13.72
CA ILE A 387 -14.33 6.82 -15.05
C ILE A 387 -13.32 5.69 -15.26
N GLU A 388 -13.69 4.75 -16.10
CA GLU A 388 -12.82 3.64 -16.44
C GLU A 388 -11.74 4.10 -17.42
N MET A 389 -10.48 4.00 -16.99
CA MET A 389 -9.30 4.39 -17.77
C MET A 389 -8.10 3.57 -17.31
N ASP A 390 -7.27 3.21 -18.28
CA ASP A 390 -5.99 2.51 -18.09
C ASP A 390 -4.79 3.46 -18.00
N ILE A 391 -3.89 3.17 -17.06
CA ILE A 391 -2.62 3.88 -16.88
C ILE A 391 -1.79 3.74 -18.16
N GLY A 392 -1.18 4.86 -18.59
CA GLY A 392 -0.34 4.94 -19.78
C GLY A 392 -1.10 5.23 -21.07
N LYS A 393 -2.43 5.09 -21.10
CA LYS A 393 -3.27 5.43 -22.25
C LYS A 393 -3.55 6.93 -22.33
N THR A 394 -3.80 7.40 -23.55
CA THR A 394 -4.16 8.78 -23.86
C THR A 394 -5.64 8.88 -24.17
N TYR A 395 -6.28 9.93 -23.68
CA TYR A 395 -7.71 10.15 -23.84
C TYR A 395 -7.98 11.57 -24.31
N THR A 396 -8.95 11.73 -25.19
CA THR A 396 -9.63 13.00 -25.41
C THR A 396 -10.83 13.09 -24.49
N MET A 397 -10.96 14.20 -23.76
CA MET A 397 -12.07 14.39 -22.82
C MET A 397 -12.45 15.85 -22.71
N LYS A 398 -13.75 16.12 -22.51
CA LYS A 398 -14.24 17.45 -22.19
C LYS A 398 -14.29 17.65 -20.69
N ALA A 399 -13.55 18.62 -20.18
CA ALA A 399 -13.46 18.90 -18.75
C ALA A 399 -13.54 20.40 -18.45
N THR A 400 -13.76 20.74 -17.17
CA THR A 400 -13.76 22.11 -16.66
C THR A 400 -12.62 22.28 -15.66
N VAL A 401 -11.82 23.33 -15.82
CA VAL A 401 -10.80 23.74 -14.85
C VAL A 401 -11.50 24.18 -13.57
N LYS A 402 -11.30 23.42 -12.49
CA LYS A 402 -11.88 23.68 -11.17
C LYS A 402 -11.01 24.64 -10.37
N GLY A 403 -9.69 24.54 -10.50
CA GLY A 403 -8.73 25.27 -9.68
C GLY A 403 -7.30 24.88 -9.99
N HIS A 404 -6.38 25.61 -9.38
CA HIS A 404 -4.95 25.38 -9.49
C HIS A 404 -4.38 24.98 -8.12
N TYR A 405 -3.47 24.01 -8.11
CA TYR A 405 -2.90 23.47 -6.87
C TYR A 405 -1.39 23.40 -6.96
N THR A 406 -0.71 23.94 -5.94
CA THR A 406 0.72 23.83 -5.75
C THR A 406 0.97 22.88 -4.59
N HIS A 407 1.74 21.81 -4.83
CA HIS A 407 2.21 20.89 -3.81
C HIS A 407 3.31 21.54 -2.96
N ASP A 408 3.55 21.01 -1.75
CA ASP A 408 4.57 21.53 -0.84
C ASP A 408 5.99 21.51 -1.42
N ASP A 409 6.26 20.61 -2.37
CA ASP A 409 7.53 20.52 -3.11
C ASP A 409 7.58 21.43 -4.35
N GLY A 410 6.62 22.34 -4.50
CA GLY A 410 6.56 23.32 -5.58
C GLY A 410 5.91 22.81 -6.87
N ARG A 411 5.56 21.52 -6.97
CA ARG A 411 4.91 20.97 -8.15
C ARG A 411 3.54 21.60 -8.38
N LYS A 412 3.20 21.96 -9.62
CA LYS A 412 1.92 22.56 -10.01
C LYS A 412 1.04 21.57 -10.75
N SER A 413 -0.25 21.56 -10.42
CA SER A 413 -1.27 20.76 -11.08
C SER A 413 -2.57 21.53 -11.27
N THR A 414 -3.21 21.32 -12.42
CA THR A 414 -4.52 21.89 -12.75
C THR A 414 -5.63 20.89 -12.37
N ASN A 415 -6.47 21.24 -11.42
CA ASN A 415 -7.57 20.39 -11.00
C ASN A 415 -8.73 20.53 -11.99
N ILE A 416 -9.18 19.41 -12.57
CA ILE A 416 -10.29 19.36 -13.52
C ILE A 416 -11.50 18.63 -12.94
N THR A 417 -12.68 18.95 -13.45
CA THR A 417 -13.95 18.36 -13.03
C THR A 417 -14.94 18.30 -14.18
N ARG A 418 -16.11 17.67 -13.95
CA ARG A 418 -17.19 17.50 -14.94
C ARG A 418 -16.70 16.92 -16.26
N ILE A 419 -15.86 15.88 -16.15
CA ILE A 419 -15.35 15.09 -17.26
C ILE A 419 -16.53 14.44 -18.00
N SER A 420 -16.52 14.51 -19.32
CA SER A 420 -17.56 14.05 -20.24
C SER A 420 -16.93 13.84 -21.62
N GLU A 421 -17.62 13.17 -22.55
CA GLU A 421 -17.12 12.95 -23.92
C GLU A 421 -15.71 12.31 -23.90
N LEU A 422 -15.54 11.27 -23.06
CA LEU A 422 -14.28 10.56 -22.89
C LEU A 422 -14.11 9.50 -23.96
N GLU A 423 -13.02 9.57 -24.70
CA GLU A 423 -12.66 8.60 -25.75
C GLU A 423 -11.16 8.30 -25.65
N GLU A 424 -10.77 7.02 -25.71
CA GLU A 424 -9.36 6.63 -25.87
C GLU A 424 -8.87 7.15 -27.22
N ALA A 425 -7.71 7.81 -27.22
CA ALA A 425 -7.15 8.48 -28.38
C ALA A 425 -5.72 8.01 -28.63
N SER A 426 -5.33 7.94 -29.91
CA SER A 426 -3.93 7.74 -30.25
C SER A 426 -3.09 8.92 -29.74
N PRO A 427 -1.88 8.68 -29.20
CA PRO A 427 -0.94 9.73 -28.84
C PRO A 427 -0.60 10.69 -29.99
N ASP A 428 -0.77 10.27 -31.26
CA ASP A 428 -0.42 11.07 -32.43
C ASP A 428 -1.52 12.03 -32.89
N ILE A 429 -2.72 11.94 -32.31
CA ILE A 429 -3.82 12.86 -32.67
C ILE A 429 -3.47 14.28 -32.20
N PRO A 430 -3.67 15.33 -33.02
CA PRO A 430 -3.40 16.70 -32.62
C PRO A 430 -4.14 17.10 -31.35
N THR A 431 -3.48 17.89 -30.48
CA THR A 431 -4.11 18.43 -29.26
C THR A 431 -5.34 19.27 -29.65
N PRO A 432 -6.55 18.96 -29.14
CA PRO A 432 -7.76 19.71 -29.46
C PRO A 432 -7.67 21.19 -29.05
N GLU A 433 -8.31 22.07 -29.81
CA GLU A 433 -8.42 23.48 -29.42
C GLU A 433 -9.26 23.64 -28.13
N PHE A 434 -8.63 24.11 -27.06
CA PHE A 434 -9.31 24.43 -25.82
C PHE A 434 -10.02 25.80 -25.93
N LYS A 435 -11.31 25.79 -26.29
CA LYS A 435 -12.13 27.02 -26.40
C LYS A 435 -12.81 27.37 -25.09
N ALA A 436 -12.31 28.38 -24.38
CA ALA A 436 -12.97 28.92 -23.19
C ALA A 436 -14.43 29.35 -23.49
N PRO A 437 -15.40 29.06 -22.60
CA PRO A 437 -16.79 29.43 -22.85
C PRO A 437 -16.93 30.96 -22.92
N LYS A 438 -17.59 31.46 -23.97
CA LYS A 438 -17.97 32.88 -24.09
C LYS A 438 -18.80 33.27 -22.86
N LYS A 439 -18.33 34.24 -22.08
CA LYS A 439 -19.05 34.85 -20.96
C LYS A 439 -20.45 35.29 -21.42
N THR A 440 -21.48 34.51 -21.13
CA THR A 440 -22.86 34.88 -21.44
C THR A 440 -23.42 35.75 -20.32
N ARG A 441 -24.04 36.85 -20.74
CA ARG A 441 -24.38 38.06 -19.98
C ARG A 441 -25.42 37.82 -18.85
N ALA A 442 -25.28 38.64 -17.81
CA ALA A 442 -26.11 38.85 -16.61
C ALA A 442 -27.56 38.34 -16.60
N LYS A 443 -27.95 37.67 -15.49
CA LYS A 443 -29.35 37.44 -15.11
C LYS A 443 -30.09 38.77 -15.03
N LYS A 444 -31.10 38.95 -15.89
CA LYS A 444 -32.12 40.00 -15.79
C LYS A 444 -32.81 39.86 -14.43
N LYS A 445 -32.70 40.86 -13.56
CA LYS A 445 -33.60 41.01 -12.40
C LYS A 445 -35.01 41.20 -12.96
N THR A 446 -35.88 40.22 -12.76
CA THR A 446 -37.33 40.41 -12.90
C THR A 446 -37.79 41.38 -11.82
N ALA A 447 -38.35 42.50 -12.25
CA ALA A 447 -39.03 43.47 -11.40
C ALA A 447 -40.28 42.81 -10.80
N GLU A 448 -40.47 42.98 -9.50
CA GLU A 448 -41.72 42.68 -8.81
C GLU A 448 -42.82 43.60 -9.36
N ALA A 449 -43.89 43.00 -9.86
CA ALA A 449 -45.13 43.68 -10.14
C ALA A 449 -46.25 42.98 -9.36
N GLY A 450 -46.76 43.69 -8.34
CA GLY A 450 -48.17 43.70 -7.99
C GLY A 450 -48.68 42.58 -7.08
N LEU A 451 -48.95 42.94 -5.82
CA LEU A 451 -50.18 42.56 -5.12
C LEU A 451 -50.57 43.74 -4.21
N GLY A 452 -51.49 44.57 -4.70
CA GLY A 452 -52.17 45.60 -3.95
C GLY A 452 -53.67 45.34 -4.05
N MET A 453 -54.26 45.05 -2.88
CA MET A 453 -55.65 44.72 -2.55
C MET A 453 -56.13 43.29 -2.82
#